data_AF-A0A9Q0DXP4-F1
#
_entry.id   AF-A0A9Q0DXP4-F1
#
_cell.length_a   1.000
_cell.length_b   1.000
_cell.length_c   1.000
_cell.angle_alpha   90.00
_cell.angle_beta   90.00
_cell.angle_gamma   90.00
#
_symmetry.space_group_name_H-M   'P 1'
#
loop_
_entity.id
_entity.type
_entity.pdbx_description
1 polymer ?
#
loop_
_entity_poly.entity_id
_entity_poly.type
_entity_poly.pdbx_seq_one_letter_code
_entity_poly.pdbx_strand_id
1 'polypeptide(L)' 'MISANTKGRGVSPWFKTTSSEYGALRPTSGSSPCTYHPLSQAFSKDLGQCGMYRDNSFNTSLDRSRVQDCPNLQHTL' A
#
# COMPACT_ATOMS: atom_id res chain seq x y z
N MET A 1 8.30 -25.57 -13.67
CA MET A 1 9.08 -25.80 -12.43
C MET A 1 10.30 -24.90 -12.47
N ILE A 2 10.33 -23.82 -11.68
CA ILE A 2 11.46 -22.88 -11.68
C ILE A 2 12.49 -23.42 -10.67
N SER A 3 13.58 -23.98 -11.17
CA SER A 3 14.70 -24.44 -10.33
C SER A 3 15.52 -23.24 -9.90
N ALA A 4 15.42 -22.84 -8.63
CA ALA A 4 16.28 -21.80 -8.05
C ALA A 4 17.72 -22.33 -7.93
N ASN A 5 18.61 -21.88 -8.82
CA ASN A 5 20.03 -22.18 -8.74
C ASN A 5 20.68 -21.25 -7.69
N THR A 6 20.82 -21.72 -6.45
CA THR A 6 21.58 -21.01 -5.42
C THR A 6 23.07 -21.35 -5.55
N LYS A 7 23.84 -20.39 -6.06
CA LYS A 7 25.30 -20.41 -6.00
C LYS A 7 25.73 -20.30 -4.54
N GLY A 8 25.99 -21.43 -3.89
CA GLY A 8 26.47 -21.45 -2.50
C GLY A 8 27.75 -20.64 -2.37
N ARG A 9 27.80 -19.71 -1.41
CA ARG A 9 29.04 -19.01 -1.07
C ARG A 9 30.00 -20.02 -0.45
N GLY A 10 31.15 -20.24 -1.09
CA GLY A 10 32.17 -21.17 -0.61
C GLY A 10 32.77 -20.67 0.72
N VAL A 11 32.28 -21.22 1.83
CA VAL A 11 32.85 -20.99 3.16
C VAL A 11 33.85 -22.10 3.48
N SER A 12 35.00 -21.71 3.99
CA SER A 12 36.04 -22.65 4.42
C SER A 12 35.54 -23.51 5.59
N PRO A 13 35.82 -24.83 5.63
CA PRO A 13 35.29 -25.73 6.65
C PRO A 13 35.62 -25.36 8.09
N TRP A 14 36.74 -24.66 8.31
CA TRP A 14 37.27 -24.31 9.62
C TRP A 14 36.70 -23.01 10.20
N PHE A 15 36.09 -22.17 9.38
CA PHE A 15 35.53 -20.86 9.78
C PHE A 15 34.03 -20.79 9.50
N LYS A 16 33.28 -21.74 10.07
CA LYS A 16 31.81 -21.73 10.01
C LYS A 16 31.24 -21.01 11.22
N THR A 17 30.41 -20.01 10.97
CA THR A 17 29.62 -19.33 12.01
C THR A 17 28.18 -19.80 11.94
N THR A 18 27.44 -19.69 13.04
CA THR A 18 26.00 -20.00 13.10
C THR A 18 25.18 -19.16 12.10
N SER A 19 25.60 -17.93 11.84
CA SER A 19 24.98 -17.07 10.82
C SER A 19 25.17 -17.61 9.39
N SER A 20 26.26 -18.35 9.12
CA SER A 20 26.54 -18.92 7.80
C SER A 20 25.61 -20.09 7.44
N GLU A 21 24.86 -20.63 8.39
CA GLU A 21 23.89 -21.71 8.16
C GLU A 21 22.57 -21.19 7.59
N TYR A 22 22.27 -19.90 7.78
CA TYR A 22 21.05 -19.29 7.27
C TYR A 22 21.07 -19.26 5.72
N GLY A 23 20.04 -19.84 5.09
CA GLY A 23 19.95 -19.97 3.64
C GLY A 23 20.85 -21.03 3.01
N ALA A 24 21.56 -21.85 3.82
CA ALA A 24 22.39 -22.95 3.31
C ALA A 24 21.55 -24.13 2.80
N LEU A 25 20.36 -24.34 3.36
CA LEU A 25 19.44 -25.39 2.95
C LEU A 25 18.63 -24.96 1.72
N ARG A 26 18.43 -25.90 0.80
CA ARG A 26 17.57 -25.66 -0.36
C ARG A 26 16.09 -25.63 0.08
N PRO A 27 15.29 -24.68 -0.45
CA PRO A 27 13.86 -24.68 -0.20
C PRO A 27 13.26 -25.99 -0.71
N THR A 28 12.51 -26.68 0.16
CA THR A 28 11.85 -27.96 -0.16
C THR A 28 10.34 -27.74 -0.22
N SER A 29 9.62 -28.49 -1.04
CA SER A 29 8.16 -28.38 -1.17
C SER A 29 7.42 -28.48 0.18
N GLY A 30 7.89 -29.32 1.10
CA GLY A 30 7.33 -29.44 2.45
C GLY A 30 7.54 -28.22 3.36
N SER A 31 8.44 -27.29 3.01
CA SER A 31 8.62 -26.00 3.71
C SER A 31 7.75 -24.88 3.14
N SER A 32 7.07 -25.13 2.01
CA SER A 32 6.19 -24.15 1.39
C SER A 32 4.79 -24.19 2.03
N PRO A 33 4.09 -23.06 2.18
CA PRO A 33 2.72 -23.05 2.66
C PRO A 33 1.79 -23.74 1.65
N CYS A 34 0.77 -24.45 2.15
CA CYS A 34 -0.22 -25.13 1.31
C CYS A 34 -1.11 -24.14 0.53
N THR A 35 -1.36 -22.96 1.11
CA THR A 35 -2.12 -21.88 0.49
C THR A 35 -1.41 -20.55 0.73
N TYR A 36 -1.45 -19.68 -0.26
CA TYR A 36 -0.89 -18.33 -0.18
C TYR A 36 -1.93 -17.34 -0.71
N HIS A 37 -2.28 -16.36 0.11
CA HIS A 37 -3.26 -15.32 -0.22
C HIS A 37 -2.56 -13.95 -0.23
N PRO A 38 -1.87 -13.60 -1.34
CA PRO A 38 -1.23 -12.30 -1.44
C PRO A 38 -2.28 -11.20 -1.46
N LEU A 39 -2.01 -10.11 -0.75
CA LEU A 39 -2.79 -8.89 -0.88
C LEU A 39 -2.38 -8.18 -2.18
N SER A 40 -3.36 -7.91 -3.05
CA SER A 40 -3.13 -7.09 -4.23
C SER A 40 -3.08 -5.62 -3.83
N GLN A 41 -1.99 -4.94 -4.19
CA GLN A 41 -1.86 -3.50 -4.06
C GLN A 41 -2.10 -2.77 -5.40
N ALA A 42 -2.68 -3.44 -6.41
CA ALA A 42 -2.87 -2.87 -7.74
C ALA A 42 -3.67 -1.55 -7.68
N PHE A 43 -4.80 -1.54 -6.96
CA PHE A 43 -5.62 -0.34 -6.79
C PHE A 43 -4.84 0.83 -6.16
N SER A 44 -4.13 0.59 -5.06
CA SER A 44 -3.36 1.64 -4.37
C SER A 44 -2.16 2.12 -5.20
N LYS A 45 -1.55 1.23 -6.00
CA LYS A 45 -0.47 1.58 -6.93
C LYS A 45 -0.97 2.53 -8.01
N ASP A 46 -2.15 2.25 -8.58
CA ASP A 46 -2.76 3.10 -9.60
C ASP A 46 -3.14 4.47 -9.03
N LEU A 47 -3.74 4.49 -7.83
CA LEU A 47 -4.05 5.74 -7.12
C LEU A 47 -2.80 6.55 -6.76
N GLY A 48 -1.72 5.88 -6.35
CA GLY A 48 -0.46 6.53 -5.98
C GLY A 48 0.24 7.24 -7.14
N GLN A 49 0.02 6.80 -8.38
CA GLN A 49 0.55 7.50 -9.57
C GLN A 49 -0.10 8.87 -9.77
N CYS A 50 -1.35 9.04 -9.35
CA CYS A 50 -2.09 10.31 -9.46
C CYS A 50 -1.59 11.37 -8.45
N GLY A 51 -0.74 10.99 -7.49
CA GLY A 51 -0.17 11.92 -6.50
C GLY A 51 -1.17 12.40 -5.45
N MET A 52 -0.83 13.49 -4.77
CA MET A 52 -1.67 14.05 -3.71
C MET A 52 -2.87 14.79 -4.31
N TYR A 53 -4.08 14.44 -3.86
CA TYR A 53 -5.29 15.16 -4.24
C TYR A 53 -5.17 16.65 -3.92
N ARG A 54 -5.53 17.49 -4.90
CA ARG A 54 -5.59 18.94 -4.77
C ARG A 54 -7.01 19.40 -5.04
N ASP A 55 -7.64 19.97 -4.03
CA ASP A 55 -8.89 20.70 -4.22
C ASP A 55 -8.57 22.04 -4.88
N ASN A 56 -9.09 22.24 -6.09
CA ASN A 56 -9.02 23.49 -6.84
C ASN A 56 -10.43 24.05 -7.10
N SER A 57 -11.45 23.55 -6.40
CA SER A 57 -12.82 24.03 -6.52
C SER A 57 -13.03 25.31 -5.70
N PHE A 58 -13.93 26.17 -6.19
CA PHE A 58 -14.38 27.33 -5.42
C PHE A 58 -15.54 26.92 -4.51
N ASN A 59 -15.56 27.48 -3.30
CA ASN A 59 -16.73 27.35 -2.45
C ASN A 59 -17.87 28.18 -3.04
N THR A 60 -18.86 27.50 -3.62
CA THR A 60 -20.10 28.12 -4.14
C THR A 60 -21.29 27.91 -3.21
N SER A 61 -21.06 27.52 -1.95
CA SER A 61 -22.14 27.40 -0.99
C SER A 61 -22.76 28.77 -0.76
N LEU A 62 -24.07 28.89 -1.00
CA LEU A 62 -24.83 30.06 -0.55
C LEU A 62 -24.83 30.08 0.98
N ASP A 63 -24.63 31.27 1.55
CA ASP A 63 -24.74 31.47 2.99
C ASP A 63 -26.17 31.18 3.45
N ARG A 64 -26.36 30.05 4.14
CA ARG A 64 -27.66 29.66 4.69
C ARG A 64 -27.87 30.34 6.03
N SER A 65 -27.96 31.65 5.97
CA SER A 65 -28.48 32.45 7.07
C SER A 65 -29.98 32.16 7.20
N ARG A 66 -30.43 31.68 8.38
CA ARG A 66 -31.86 31.43 8.68
C ARG A 66 -32.74 32.67 8.47
N VAL A 67 -32.12 33.85 8.32
CA VAL A 67 -32.78 35.15 8.12
C VAL A 67 -32.85 35.54 6.64
N GLN A 68 -31.89 35.12 5.81
CA GLN A 68 -31.85 35.49 4.38
C GLN A 68 -32.73 34.61 3.48
N ASP A 69 -33.09 33.41 3.94
CA ASP A 69 -34.04 32.52 3.23
C ASP A 69 -35.51 32.91 3.45
N CYS A 70 -35.78 34.06 4.09
CA CYS A 70 -37.11 34.61 4.26
C CYS A 70 -37.41 35.62 3.13
N PRO A 71 -38.12 35.24 2.05
CA PRO A 71 -38.57 36.20 1.03
C PRO A 71 -39.56 37.25 1.58
N ASN A 72 -39.98 37.12 2.85
CA ASN A 72 -41.00 37.96 3.48
C ASN A 72 -40.47 39.18 4.26
N LEU A 73 -39.15 39.42 4.32
CA LEU A 73 -38.60 40.55 5.08
C LEU A 73 -38.21 41.77 4.24
N GLN A 74 -38.49 41.77 2.93
CA GLN A 74 -38.16 42.89 2.05
C GLN A 74 -39.09 44.12 2.24
N HIS A 75 -40.11 44.03 3.11
CA HIS A 75 -41.14 45.07 3.28
C HIS A 75 -41.53 45.35 4.73
N THR A 76 -40.57 45.43 5.66
CA THR A 76 -40.87 45.98 7.00
C THR A 76 -39.88 47.07 7.37
N LEU A 77 -40.35 48.31 7.11
CA LEU A 77 -39.95 49.64 7.57
C LEU A 77 -38.46 50.00 7.63
#